data_AF-A0A139WRI0-F1
#
_entry.id   AF-A0A139WRI0-F1
#
_cell.length_a   1.000
_cell.length_b   1.000
_cell.length_c   1.000
_cell.angle_alpha   90.00
_cell.angle_beta   90.00
_cell.angle_gamma   90.00
#
_symmetry.space_group_name_H-M   'P 1'
#
loop_
_entity.id
_entity.type
_entity.pdbx_description
1 polymer ?
#
loop_
_entity_poly.entity_id
_entity_poly.type
_entity_poly.pdbx_seq_one_letter_code
_entity_poly.pdbx_strand_id
1 'polypeptide(L)'
;MKNVNIDLLGYQSTNQLYAGSRTVVYQAIREADRSPVVIKLMREEYPTFGELVRFRNQYVIAQNLDFGGIVKPLALLRYGQGYALVMEDVGGVSLANYLKEQAIALTHR
;
A
#
# COMPACT_ATOMS: atom_id res chain seq x y z
N MET A 1 13.53 -16.29 -4.12
CA MET A 1 12.77 -15.04 -3.90
C MET A 1 11.96 -14.80 -5.16
N LYS A 2 10.61 -14.79 -5.09
CA LYS A 2 9.81 -14.48 -6.27
C LYS A 2 9.94 -12.99 -6.53
N ASN A 3 10.54 -12.60 -7.65
CA ASN A 3 10.53 -11.21 -8.11
C ASN A 3 9.07 -10.86 -8.37
N VAL A 4 8.46 -10.07 -7.48
CA VAL A 4 7.15 -9.49 -7.77
C VAL A 4 7.43 -8.14 -8.38
N ASN A 5 7.19 -8.04 -9.69
CA ASN A 5 7.50 -6.85 -10.47
C ASN A 5 6.20 -6.09 -10.73
N ILE A 6 6.14 -4.83 -10.29
CA ILE A 6 5.10 -3.88 -10.71
C ILE A 6 5.68 -3.01 -11.81
N ASP A 7 4.95 -2.84 -12.91
CA ASP A 7 5.39 -1.97 -14.01
C ASP A 7 4.92 -0.53 -13.75
N LEU A 8 5.47 0.09 -12.71
CA LEU A 8 5.17 1.47 -12.34
C LEU A 8 6.42 2.32 -12.48
N LEU A 9 6.46 3.14 -13.53
CA LEU A 9 7.62 3.98 -13.87
C LEU A 9 8.10 4.80 -12.68
N GLY A 10 9.42 4.75 -12.41
CA GLY A 10 10.03 5.46 -11.29
C GLY A 10 9.94 4.74 -9.94
N TYR A 11 9.43 3.49 -9.92
CA TYR A 11 9.31 2.67 -8.71
C TYR A 11 9.79 1.24 -8.96
N GLN A 12 10.63 0.75 -8.05
CA GLN A 12 11.12 -0.61 -8.07
C GLN A 12 10.47 -1.41 -6.93
N SER A 13 9.59 -2.37 -7.24
CA SER A 13 9.00 -3.24 -6.21
C SER A 13 10.04 -4.17 -5.58
N THR A 14 9.94 -4.33 -4.26
CA THR A 14 10.86 -5.16 -3.48
C THR A 14 10.15 -6.37 -2.88
N ASN A 15 8.92 -6.20 -2.38
CA ASN A 15 8.16 -7.27 -1.74
C ASN A 15 6.65 -7.07 -1.88
N GLN A 16 5.90 -8.16 -1.93
CA GLN A 16 4.44 -8.12 -1.79
C GLN A 16 4.06 -8.24 -0.32
N LEU A 17 3.50 -7.18 0.26
CA LEU A 17 3.10 -7.16 1.67
C LEU A 17 1.73 -7.83 1.89
N TYR A 18 0.82 -7.68 0.92
CA TYR A 18 -0.54 -8.20 1.04
C TYR A 18 -1.20 -8.33 -0.33
N ALA A 19 -2.00 -9.39 -0.52
CA ALA A 19 -2.86 -9.56 -1.70
C ALA A 19 -4.29 -9.83 -1.24
N GLY A 20 -5.13 -8.80 -1.31
CA GLY A 20 -6.55 -8.90 -1.01
C GLY A 20 -7.40 -9.13 -2.27
N SER A 21 -8.72 -9.16 -2.08
CA SER A 21 -9.69 -9.30 -3.18
C SER A 21 -9.75 -8.07 -4.08
N ARG A 22 -9.57 -6.87 -3.54
CA ARG A 22 -9.69 -5.60 -4.30
C ARG A 22 -8.37 -4.91 -4.61
N THR A 23 -7.36 -5.17 -3.80
CA THR A 23 -6.08 -4.47 -3.89
C THR A 23 -4.92 -5.38 -3.56
N VAL A 24 -3.79 -5.09 -4.16
CA VAL A 24 -2.50 -5.70 -3.83
C VAL A 24 -1.58 -4.60 -3.30
N VAL A 25 -0.80 -4.91 -2.28
CA VAL A 25 0.07 -3.96 -1.59
C VAL A 25 1.51 -4.43 -1.73
N TYR A 26 2.35 -3.53 -2.20
CA TYR A 26 3.77 -3.74 -2.42
C TYR A 26 4.59 -2.80 -1.57
N GLN A 27 5.73 -3.28 -1.08
CA GLN A 27 6.84 -2.44 -0.70
C GLN A 27 7.67 -2.17 -1.96
N ALA A 28 8.17 -0.95 -2.10
CA ALA A 28 8.96 -0.52 -3.25
C ALA A 28 9.96 0.57 -2.86
N ILE A 29 10.91 0.83 -3.75
CA ILE A 29 11.84 1.97 -3.67
C ILE A 29 11.49 2.94 -4.79
N ARG A 30 11.26 4.22 -4.45
CA ARG A 30 11.14 5.27 -5.45
C ARG A 30 12.52 5.59 -6.02
N GLU A 31 12.64 5.60 -7.34
CA GLU A 31 13.95 5.73 -7.99
C GLU A 31 14.54 7.14 -7.85
N ALA A 32 13.69 8.17 -7.84
CA ALA A 32 14.10 9.57 -7.83
C ALA A 32 14.96 9.96 -6.61
N ASP A 33 14.66 9.39 -5.44
CA ASP A 33 15.28 9.76 -4.16
C ASP A 33 15.68 8.53 -3.31
N ARG A 34 15.48 7.32 -3.84
CA ARG A 34 15.71 6.04 -3.15
C ARG A 34 14.88 5.87 -1.88
N SER A 35 13.80 6.63 -1.71
CA SER A 35 12.90 6.51 -0.57
C SER A 35 12.13 5.19 -0.58
N PRO A 36 12.03 4.47 0.57
CA PRO A 36 11.13 3.35 0.70
C PRO A 36 9.68 3.85 0.71
N VAL A 37 8.82 3.15 -0.03
CA VAL A 37 7.39 3.47 -0.17
C VAL A 37 6.55 2.22 -0.14
N VAL A 38 5.27 2.39 0.25
CA VAL A 38 4.24 1.37 0.11
C VAL A 38 3.31 1.76 -1.03
N ILE A 39 3.06 0.83 -1.95
CA ILE A 39 2.22 1.02 -3.13
C ILE A 39 1.02 0.10 -3.02
N LYS A 40 -0.18 0.68 -2.91
CA LYS A 40 -1.45 -0.03 -2.97
C LYS A 40 -2.00 0.07 -4.40
N LEU A 41 -2.09 -1.05 -5.08
CA LEU A 41 -2.60 -1.18 -6.44
C LEU A 41 -4.04 -1.70 -6.42
N MET A 42 -4.87 -1.19 -7.31
CA MET A 42 -6.15 -1.82 -7.65
C MET A 42 -5.89 -3.18 -8.32
N ARG A 43 -6.61 -4.23 -7.89
CA ARG A 43 -6.41 -5.58 -8.42
C ARG A 43 -7.10 -5.80 -9.77
N GLU A 44 -8.28 -5.20 -9.92
CA GLU A 44 -9.06 -5.30 -11.17
C GLU A 44 -8.37 -4.49 -12.27
N GLU A 45 -8.17 -5.12 -13.43
CA GLU A 45 -7.62 -4.45 -14.62
C GLU A 45 -8.58 -3.38 -15.14
N TYR A 46 -9.89 -3.58 -14.96
CA TYR A 46 -10.97 -2.69 -15.39
C TYR A 46 -11.90 -2.37 -14.21
N PRO A 47 -11.47 -1.52 -13.27
CA PRO A 47 -12.30 -1.14 -12.15
C PRO A 47 -13.52 -0.35 -12.62
N THR A 48 -14.64 -0.52 -11.93
CA THR A 48 -15.83 0.28 -12.15
C THR A 48 -15.58 1.74 -11.80
N PHE A 49 -16.39 2.65 -12.36
CA PHE A 49 -16.34 4.07 -11.99
C PHE A 49 -16.48 4.29 -10.47
N GLY A 50 -17.37 3.52 -9.82
CA GLY A 50 -17.55 3.57 -8.37
C GLY A 50 -16.30 3.17 -7.60
N GLU A 51 -15.54 2.20 -8.09
CA GLU A 51 -14.26 1.79 -7.49
C GLU A 51 -13.17 2.84 -7.69
N LEU A 52 -13.08 3.43 -8.88
CA LEU A 52 -12.17 4.55 -9.16
C LEU A 52 -12.43 5.73 -8.22
N VAL A 53 -13.70 6.13 -8.06
CA VAL A 53 -14.10 7.22 -7.15
C VAL A 53 -13.77 6.86 -5.70
N ARG A 54 -14.12 5.65 -5.24
CA ARG A 54 -13.83 5.21 -3.87
C ARG A 54 -12.33 5.18 -3.58
N PHE A 55 -11.52 4.78 -4.55
CA PHE A 55 -10.07 4.73 -4.40
C PHE A 55 -9.47 6.14 -4.35
N ARG A 56 -9.91 7.03 -5.25
CA ARG A 56 -9.53 8.45 -5.21
C ARG A 56 -9.94 9.13 -3.89
N ASN A 57 -11.14 8.83 -3.39
CA ASN A 57 -11.60 9.38 -2.11
C ASN A 57 -10.71 8.94 -0.93
N GLN A 58 -10.21 7.70 -0.91
CA GLN A 58 -9.23 7.27 0.10
C GLN A 58 -7.98 8.16 0.09
N TYR A 59 -7.45 8.46 -1.10
CA TYR A 59 -6.32 9.37 -1.25
C TYR A 59 -6.65 10.77 -0.74
N VAL A 60 -7.76 11.36 -1.17
CA VAL A 60 -8.15 12.73 -0.78
C VAL A 60 -8.37 12.84 0.73
N ILE A 61 -9.03 11.86 1.35
CA ILE A 61 -9.24 11.86 2.80
C ILE A 61 -7.91 11.76 3.53
N ALA A 62 -7.05 10.80 3.16
CA ALA A 62 -5.76 10.63 3.81
C ALA A 62 -4.83 11.84 3.62
N GLN A 63 -4.90 12.52 2.47
CA GLN A 63 -4.09 13.71 2.17
C GLN A 63 -4.46 14.89 3.07
N ASN A 64 -5.71 14.98 3.50
CA ASN A 64 -6.20 16.04 4.40
C ASN A 64 -6.04 15.70 5.89
N LEU A 65 -5.48 14.53 6.22
CA LEU A 65 -5.24 14.09 7.60
C LEU A 65 -3.74 14.17 7.93
N ASP A 66 -3.26 15.35 8.30
CA ASP A 66 -1.88 15.54 8.75
C ASP A 66 -1.77 15.39 10.28
N PHE A 67 -1.80 14.14 10.74
CA PHE A 67 -1.66 13.79 12.15
C PHE A 67 -0.59 12.72 12.37
N GLY A 68 0.15 12.83 13.48
CA GLY A 68 1.12 11.83 13.89
C GLY A 68 0.47 10.46 14.09
N GLY A 69 1.06 9.42 13.50
CA GLY A 69 0.55 8.04 13.55
C GLY A 69 -0.33 7.63 12.37
N ILE A 70 -0.64 8.55 11.45
CA ILE A 70 -1.32 8.23 10.18
C ILE A 70 -0.27 8.17 9.06
N VAL A 71 -0.28 7.08 8.29
CA VAL A 71 0.60 6.93 7.12
C VAL A 71 0.25 7.99 6.07
N LYS A 72 1.26 8.73 5.63
CA LYS A 72 1.07 9.83 4.67
C LYS A 72 0.93 9.31 3.25
N PRO A 73 -0.13 9.70 2.50
CA PRO A 73 -0.15 9.47 1.07
C PRO A 73 0.81 10.43 0.39
N LEU A 74 1.59 9.92 -0.57
CA LEU A 74 2.62 10.68 -1.29
C LEU A 74 2.19 11.00 -2.72
N ALA A 75 1.46 10.10 -3.37
CA ALA A 75 0.94 10.31 -4.72
C ALA A 75 -0.23 9.37 -5.04
N LEU A 76 -1.10 9.80 -5.95
CA LEU A 76 -2.06 8.94 -6.63
C LEU A 76 -1.71 8.92 -8.13
N LEU A 77 -1.23 7.78 -8.61
CA LEU A 77 -0.75 7.60 -9.98
C LEU A 77 -1.73 6.76 -10.77
N ARG A 78 -1.79 6.99 -12.09
CA ARG A 78 -2.52 6.11 -12.99
C ARG A 78 -1.71 4.83 -13.22
N TYR A 79 -2.38 3.68 -13.19
CA TYR A 79 -1.78 2.38 -13.45
C TYR A 79 -2.78 1.52 -14.22
N GLY A 80 -2.49 1.24 -15.50
CA GLY A 80 -3.48 0.68 -16.42
C GLY A 80 -4.76 1.52 -16.46
N GLN A 81 -5.91 0.88 -16.24
CA GLN A 81 -7.22 1.54 -16.16
C GLN A 81 -7.63 1.92 -14.73
N GLY A 82 -6.75 1.71 -13.76
CA GLY A 82 -6.96 2.00 -12.35
C GLY A 82 -5.95 2.99 -11.80
N TYR A 83 -5.77 2.90 -10.48
CA TYR A 83 -4.84 3.75 -9.74
C TYR A 83 -3.84 2.94 -8.92
N ALA A 84 -2.69 3.57 -8.69
CA ALA A 84 -1.69 3.22 -7.70
C ALA A 84 -1.63 4.32 -6.64
N LEU A 85 -1.90 3.97 -5.38
CA LEU A 85 -1.71 4.86 -4.25
C LEU A 85 -0.34 4.62 -3.64
N VAL A 86 0.54 5.62 -3.74
CA VAL A 86 1.88 5.62 -3.16
C VAL A 86 1.82 6.29 -1.80
N MET A 87 2.40 5.65 -0.79
CA MET A 87 2.37 6.05 0.60
C MET A 87 3.77 5.95 1.21
N GLU A 88 4.00 6.68 2.29
CA GLU A 88 5.21 6.54 3.10
C GLU A 88 5.33 5.11 3.63
N ASP A 89 6.55 4.57 3.58
CA ASP A 89 6.87 3.33 4.27
C ASP A 89 7.43 3.63 5.65
N VAL A 90 6.62 3.39 6.68
CA VAL A 90 7.00 3.57 8.09
C VAL A 90 7.65 2.31 8.69
N GLY A 91 7.88 1.26 7.89
CA GLY A 91 8.39 -0.02 8.36
C GLY A 91 7.40 -0.79 9.25
N GLY A 92 6.14 -0.37 9.28
CA GLY A 92 5.10 -0.96 10.12
C GLY A 92 4.59 -2.30 9.58
N VAL A 93 4.15 -3.16 10.49
CA VAL A 93 3.47 -4.42 10.16
C VAL A 93 1.99 -4.34 10.51
N SER A 94 1.16 -5.11 9.82
CA SER A 94 -0.25 -5.27 10.20
C SER A 94 -0.34 -5.80 11.63
N LEU A 95 -1.13 -5.13 12.47
CA LEU A 95 -1.39 -5.60 13.83
C LEU A 95 -1.92 -7.04 13.85
N ALA A 96 -2.75 -7.42 12.87
CA ALA A 96 -3.25 -8.78 12.77
C ALA A 96 -2.14 -9.80 12.44
N ASN A 97 -1.13 -9.41 11.67
CA ASN A 97 0.03 -10.29 11.42
C ASN A 97 0.92 -10.37 12.65
N TYR A 98 1.18 -9.23 13.30
CA TYR A 98 1.92 -9.18 14.56
C TYR A 98 1.29 -10.09 15.63
N LEU A 99 -0.04 -10.05 15.78
CA LEU A 99 -0.80 -10.92 16.69
C LEU A 99 -0.85 -12.40 16.28
N LYS A 100 -0.53 -12.74 15.03
CA LYS A 100 -0.42 -14.14 14.58
C LYS A 100 0.98 -14.69 14.80
N GLU A 101 2.00 -13.86 14.56
CA GLU A 101 3.41 -14.20 14.74
C GLU A 101 3.76 -14.30 16.23
N GLN A 102 3.21 -13.39 17.04
CA GLN A 102 3.11 -13.58 18.46
C GLN A 102 1.87 -14.39 18.72
N ALA A 103 1.97 -15.72 18.76
CA ALA A 103 1.08 -16.48 19.62
C ALA A 103 1.28 -15.93 21.03
N ILE A 104 0.55 -14.86 21.36
CA ILE A 104 0.54 -14.27 22.68
C ILE A 104 0.04 -15.41 23.54
N ALA A 105 0.97 -16.05 24.26
CA ALA A 105 0.63 -16.80 25.44
C ALA A 105 -0.08 -15.78 26.31
N LEU A 106 -1.41 -15.78 26.25
CA LEU A 106 -2.28 -15.08 27.17
C LEU A 106 -2.10 -15.78 28.53
N THR A 107 -0.92 -15.64 29.11
CA THR A 107 -0.62 -16.05 30.48
C THR A 107 -0.92 -14.84 31.33
N HIS A 108 -2.19 -14.71 31.71
CA HIS A 108 -2.52 -13.93 32.88
C HIS A 108 -2.07 -14.73 34.11
N ARG A 109 -1.08 -14.20 34.84
CA ARG A 109 -0.98 -14.39 36.29
C ARG A 109 -1.74 -13.27 36.98
#